data_AF-A0A5B0VDW4-F1
#
_entry.id   AF-A0A5B0VDW4-F1
#
_cell.length_a   1.000
_cell.length_b   1.000
_cell.length_c   1.000
_cell.angle_alpha   90.00
_cell.angle_beta   90.00
_cell.angle_gamma   90.00
#
_symmetry.space_group_name_H-M   'P 1'
#
loop_
_entity.id
_entity.type
_entity.pdbx_description
1 polymer ?
#
loop_
_entity_poly.entity_id
_entity_poly.type
_entity_poly.pdbx_seq_one_letter_code
_entity_poly.pdbx_strand_id
1 'polypeptide(L)'
;MKSDGVSAAFSLILEEIQAVESQLNQEGSAAFSKSQYDDAEAISSAGKKLKEFRSKLVKLQSAWSSGIDVKTRERVKIEPGYSIRPHSKSARTGIKVTLANGAVIQRETAAQTMAETIEYFGLENVRALRLTVNGVDLVSTLKHPKYGQVQVGKFFVCTHSNTKSKKKLLEDLSIKLNRPLKIEIIG
;
A
#
# COMPACT_ATOMS: atom_id res chain seq x y z
N MET A 1 -7.04 -15.28 -13.94
CA MET A 1 -8.42 -15.31 -14.49
C MET A 1 -8.54 -14.21 -15.50
N LYS A 2 -9.09 -14.47 -16.70
CA LYS A 2 -9.41 -13.40 -17.66
C LYS A 2 -10.62 -12.65 -17.10
N SER A 3 -10.42 -11.46 -16.54
CA SER A 3 -11.51 -10.58 -16.14
C SER A 3 -11.99 -9.81 -17.37
N ASP A 4 -13.29 -9.70 -17.58
CA ASP A 4 -13.84 -8.80 -18.60
C ASP A 4 -13.36 -7.35 -18.39
N GLY A 5 -13.46 -6.51 -19.42
CA GLY A 5 -12.94 -5.13 -19.38
C GLY A 5 -13.54 -4.27 -18.26
N VAL A 6 -14.81 -4.50 -17.90
CA VAL A 6 -15.48 -3.78 -16.80
C VAL A 6 -14.93 -4.26 -15.45
N SER A 7 -14.76 -5.56 -15.27
CA SER A 7 -14.10 -6.13 -14.09
C SER A 7 -12.66 -5.64 -13.91
N ALA A 8 -11.92 -5.48 -15.01
CA ALA A 8 -10.59 -4.89 -14.99
C ALA A 8 -10.63 -3.41 -14.57
N ALA A 9 -11.55 -2.61 -15.13
CA ALA A 9 -11.73 -1.21 -14.78
C ALA A 9 -12.10 -1.02 -13.30
N PHE A 10 -13.01 -1.83 -12.76
CA PHE A 10 -13.32 -1.81 -11.32
C PHE A 10 -12.11 -2.10 -10.45
N SER A 11 -11.27 -3.06 -10.86
CA SER A 11 -10.06 -3.39 -10.11
C SER A 11 -9.08 -2.21 -10.06
N LEU A 12 -8.88 -1.53 -11.19
CA LEU A 12 -8.03 -0.33 -11.28
C LEU A 12 -8.56 0.81 -10.40
N ILE A 13 -9.86 1.12 -10.49
CA ILE A 13 -10.50 2.17 -9.70
C ILE A 13 -10.37 1.88 -8.20
N LEU A 14 -10.60 0.63 -7.78
CA LEU A 14 -10.52 0.25 -6.38
C LEU A 14 -9.08 0.31 -5.84
N GLU A 15 -8.09 -0.03 -6.66
CA GLU A 15 -6.66 0.10 -6.31
C GLU A 15 -6.28 1.56 -6.09
N GLU A 16 -6.73 2.45 -6.99
CA GLU A 16 -6.46 3.88 -6.89
C GLU A 16 -7.14 4.52 -5.67
N ILE A 17 -8.41 4.18 -5.40
CA ILE A 17 -9.13 4.63 -4.20
C ILE A 17 -8.42 4.16 -2.92
N GLN A 18 -7.93 2.92 -2.90
CA GLN A 18 -7.20 2.41 -1.75
C GLN A 18 -5.88 3.16 -1.52
N ALA A 19 -5.20 3.58 -2.59
CA ALA A 19 -4.02 4.44 -2.47
C ALA A 19 -4.37 5.81 -1.88
N VAL A 20 -5.48 6.43 -2.31
CA VAL A 20 -5.99 7.68 -1.74
C VAL A 20 -6.36 7.52 -0.27
N GLU A 21 -7.05 6.44 0.11
CA GLU A 21 -7.37 6.15 1.52
C GLU A 21 -6.11 6.01 2.37
N SER A 22 -5.08 5.31 1.87
CA SER A 22 -3.80 5.19 2.57
C SER A 22 -3.12 6.54 2.77
N GLN A 23 -3.22 7.45 1.80
CA GLN A 23 -2.66 8.79 1.90
C GLN A 23 -3.44 9.64 2.90
N LEU A 24 -4.78 9.65 2.84
CA LEU A 24 -5.62 10.38 3.80
C LEU A 24 -5.39 9.90 5.24
N ASN A 25 -5.31 8.60 5.48
CA ASN A 25 -5.02 8.06 6.81
C ASN A 25 -3.67 8.53 7.33
N GLN A 26 -2.67 8.59 6.44
CA GLN A 26 -1.33 9.02 6.77
C GLN A 26 -1.25 10.53 7.05
N GLU A 27 -1.98 11.35 6.28
CA GLU A 27 -2.06 12.80 6.49
C GLU A 27 -2.85 13.14 7.75
N GLY A 28 -3.99 12.47 7.99
CA GLY A 28 -4.80 12.66 9.18
C GLY A 28 -4.06 12.28 10.46
N SER A 29 -3.32 11.17 10.45
CA SER A 29 -2.46 10.78 11.58
C SER A 29 -1.36 11.81 11.84
N ALA A 30 -0.76 12.39 10.79
CA ALA A 30 0.26 13.42 10.93
C ALA A 30 -0.29 14.73 11.48
N ALA A 31 -1.47 15.17 11.00
CA ALA A 31 -2.16 16.36 11.50
C ALA A 31 -2.50 16.21 12.99
N PHE A 32 -3.05 15.05 13.39
CA PHE A 32 -3.34 14.75 14.79
C PHE A 32 -2.09 14.80 15.68
N SER A 33 -0.98 14.24 15.19
CA SER A 33 0.30 14.21 15.94
C SER A 33 0.91 15.62 16.12
N LYS A 34 0.55 16.57 15.25
CA LYS A 34 0.99 17.97 15.31
C LYS A 34 -0.01 18.88 16.04
N SER A 35 -1.02 18.32 16.69
CA SER A 35 -2.12 19.06 17.32
C SER A 35 -2.91 19.95 16.33
N GLN A 36 -2.87 19.64 15.03
CA GLN A 36 -3.63 20.33 13.99
C GLN A 36 -5.01 19.66 13.88
N TYR A 37 -5.84 19.86 14.91
CA TYR A 37 -7.07 19.10 15.06
C TYR A 37 -8.12 19.42 13.99
N ASP A 38 -8.22 20.67 13.55
CA ASP A 38 -9.14 21.08 12.48
C ASP A 38 -8.79 20.37 11.15
N ASP A 39 -7.50 20.30 10.81
CA ASP A 39 -7.01 19.57 9.63
C ASP A 39 -7.28 18.06 9.77
N ALA A 40 -7.02 17.49 10.94
CA ALA A 40 -7.27 16.07 11.21
C ALA A 40 -8.77 15.73 11.10
N GLU A 41 -9.65 16.61 11.56
CA GLU A 41 -11.11 16.47 11.44
C GLU A 41 -11.56 16.56 9.98
N ALA A 42 -11.05 17.54 9.22
CA ALA A 42 -11.36 17.68 7.80
C ALA A 42 -10.93 16.43 7.00
N ILE A 43 -9.72 15.93 7.23
CA ILE A 43 -9.20 14.71 6.59
C ILE A 43 -10.02 13.49 7.00
N SER A 44 -10.39 13.36 8.27
CA SER A 44 -11.24 12.28 8.78
C SER A 44 -12.62 12.29 8.11
N SER A 45 -13.22 13.46 7.97
CA SER A 45 -14.51 13.65 7.27
C SER A 45 -14.42 13.25 5.80
N ALA A 46 -13.36 13.66 5.10
CA ALA A 46 -13.10 13.25 3.72
C ALA A 46 -12.90 11.72 3.61
N GLY A 47 -12.14 11.12 4.54
CA GLY A 47 -11.92 9.68 4.61
C GLY A 47 -13.21 8.88 4.79
N LYS A 48 -14.15 9.37 5.62
CA LYS A 48 -15.49 8.76 5.77
C LYS A 48 -16.27 8.76 4.45
N LYS A 49 -16.31 9.90 3.76
CA LYS A 49 -16.98 10.02 2.44
C LYS A 49 -16.36 9.10 1.40
N LEU A 50 -15.02 9.00 1.39
CA LEU A 50 -14.31 8.11 0.47
C LEU A 50 -14.61 6.64 0.75
N LYS A 51 -14.65 6.24 2.02
CA LYS A 51 -15.02 4.88 2.44
C LYS A 51 -16.44 4.52 1.99
N GLU A 52 -17.39 5.44 2.11
CA GLU A 52 -18.75 5.26 1.61
C GLU A 52 -18.79 5.07 0.09
N PHE A 53 -18.04 5.90 -0.65
CA PHE A 53 -17.92 5.78 -2.10
C PHE A 53 -17.31 4.44 -2.51
N ARG A 54 -16.21 4.03 -1.86
CA ARG A 54 -15.57 2.71 -2.06
C ARG A 54 -16.56 1.57 -1.83
N SER A 55 -17.37 1.65 -0.78
CA SER A 55 -18.39 0.64 -0.48
C SER A 55 -19.43 0.51 -1.60
N LYS A 56 -19.89 1.65 -2.17
CA LYS A 56 -20.80 1.65 -3.32
C LYS A 56 -20.15 0.98 -4.54
N LEU A 57 -18.88 1.25 -4.81
CA LEU A 57 -18.14 0.62 -5.92
C LEU A 57 -17.97 -0.88 -5.75
N VAL A 58 -17.64 -1.35 -4.53
CA VAL A 58 -17.55 -2.80 -4.25
C VAL A 58 -18.89 -3.48 -4.47
N LYS A 59 -19.99 -2.87 -4.01
CA LYS A 59 -21.35 -3.39 -4.27
C LYS A 59 -21.66 -3.44 -5.76
N LEU A 60 -21.28 -2.41 -6.52
CA LEU A 60 -21.49 -2.36 -7.96
C LEU A 60 -20.65 -3.40 -8.71
N GLN A 61 -19.38 -3.59 -8.32
CA GLN A 61 -18.53 -4.65 -8.84
C GLN A 61 -19.12 -6.04 -8.56
N SER A 62 -19.66 -6.26 -7.36
CA SER A 62 -20.34 -7.51 -7.02
C SER A 62 -21.58 -7.69 -7.89
N ALA A 63 -22.42 -6.67 -8.03
CA ALA A 63 -23.63 -6.72 -8.86
C ALA A 63 -23.29 -7.00 -10.33
N TRP A 64 -22.22 -6.42 -10.86
CA TRP A 64 -21.69 -6.75 -12.19
C TRP A 64 -21.26 -8.22 -12.28
N SER A 65 -20.54 -8.71 -11.28
CA SER A 65 -19.96 -10.05 -11.27
C SER A 65 -20.99 -11.16 -11.12
N SER A 66 -22.06 -10.93 -10.33
CA SER A 66 -23.09 -11.93 -10.02
C SER A 66 -24.40 -11.73 -10.79
N GLY A 67 -24.72 -10.50 -11.21
CA GLY A 67 -26.01 -10.14 -11.78
C GLY A 67 -26.13 -10.37 -13.29
N ILE A 68 -25.01 -10.53 -13.99
CA ILE A 68 -24.99 -10.81 -15.43
C ILE A 68 -24.20 -12.09 -15.66
N ASP A 69 -24.79 -13.07 -16.36
CA ASP A 69 -24.10 -14.31 -16.71
C ASP A 69 -22.78 -14.03 -17.45
N VAL A 70 -21.69 -14.70 -17.04
CA VAL A 70 -20.35 -14.50 -17.61
C VAL A 70 -20.36 -14.81 -19.10
N LYS A 71 -21.06 -15.87 -19.54
CA LYS A 71 -21.12 -16.22 -20.96
C LYS A 71 -21.81 -15.11 -21.76
N THR A 72 -22.81 -14.47 -21.19
CA THR A 72 -23.50 -13.31 -21.78
C THR A 72 -22.56 -12.10 -21.91
N ARG A 73 -21.72 -11.85 -20.90
CA ARG A 73 -20.70 -10.77 -20.94
C ARG A 73 -19.61 -11.04 -21.98
N GLU A 74 -19.15 -12.28 -22.08
CA GLU A 74 -18.09 -12.68 -23.01
C GLU A 74 -18.54 -12.71 -24.49
N ARG A 75 -19.86 -12.83 -24.75
CA ARG A 75 -20.42 -12.74 -26.11
C ARG A 75 -20.19 -11.37 -26.75
N VAL A 76 -20.24 -10.31 -25.94
CA VAL A 76 -20.04 -8.95 -26.43
C VAL A 76 -18.56 -8.62 -26.36
N LYS A 77 -17.85 -8.90 -27.45
CA LYS A 77 -16.47 -8.42 -27.64
C LYS A 77 -16.52 -6.93 -28.01
N ILE A 78 -16.51 -6.07 -26.99
CA ILE A 78 -16.24 -4.65 -27.22
C ILE A 78 -14.73 -4.51 -27.34
N GLU A 79 -14.24 -4.23 -28.55
CA GLU A 79 -12.94 -3.61 -28.76
C GLU A 79 -13.07 -2.17 -28.25
N PRO A 80 -12.50 -1.81 -27.09
CA PRO A 80 -12.63 -0.44 -26.62
C PRO A 80 -11.90 0.48 -27.60
N GLY A 81 -12.62 1.41 -28.22
CA GLY A 81 -12.04 2.49 -29.04
C GLY A 81 -11.15 3.46 -28.23
N TYR A 82 -11.02 3.21 -26.93
CA TYR A 82 -10.10 3.87 -26.02
C TYR A 82 -9.10 2.83 -25.50
N SER A 83 -7.81 3.15 -25.60
CA SER A 83 -6.82 2.46 -24.79
C SER A 83 -6.93 3.06 -23.38
N ILE A 84 -7.39 2.27 -22.40
CA ILE A 84 -7.02 2.55 -21.02
C ILE A 84 -5.51 2.38 -21.02
N ARG A 85 -4.78 3.49 -21.14
CA ARG A 85 -3.34 3.46 -20.88
C ARG A 85 -3.24 2.91 -19.46
N PRO A 86 -2.61 1.73 -19.26
CA PRO A 86 -2.21 1.36 -17.92
C PRO A 86 -1.50 2.59 -17.39
N HIS A 87 -1.88 3.08 -16.21
CA HIS A 87 -1.13 4.14 -15.55
C HIS A 87 0.33 3.73 -15.69
N SER A 88 1.12 4.54 -16.41
CA SER A 88 2.52 4.19 -16.61
C SER A 88 3.08 4.15 -15.19
N LYS A 89 3.56 2.98 -14.78
CA LYS A 89 4.23 2.86 -13.49
C LYS A 89 5.24 3.99 -13.47
N SER A 90 5.18 4.80 -12.41
CA SER A 90 6.19 5.84 -12.20
C SER A 90 7.57 5.20 -12.30
N ALA A 91 8.56 6.00 -12.74
CA ALA A 91 9.92 5.52 -12.91
C ALA A 91 10.36 4.71 -11.67
N ARG A 92 11.06 3.60 -11.92
CA ARG A 92 11.39 2.63 -10.88
C ARG A 92 12.29 3.30 -9.85
N THR A 93 11.75 3.60 -8.67
CA THR A 93 12.48 4.25 -7.59
C THR A 93 12.96 3.24 -6.56
N GLY A 94 14.13 3.50 -5.97
CA GLY A 94 14.72 2.75 -4.87
C GLY A 94 14.69 3.54 -3.55
N ILE A 95 15.17 2.89 -2.49
CA ILE A 95 15.41 3.51 -1.18
C ILE A 95 16.84 3.19 -0.77
N LYS A 96 17.53 4.20 -0.25
CA LYS A 96 18.81 4.08 0.44
C LYS A 96 18.62 4.46 1.90
N VAL A 97 19.04 3.58 2.81
CA VAL A 97 18.97 3.81 4.25
C VAL A 97 20.39 3.87 4.80
N THR A 98 20.72 4.93 5.52
CA THR A 98 21.99 5.06 6.26
C THR A 98 21.69 4.92 7.75
N LEU A 99 22.31 3.93 8.37
CA LEU A 99 22.17 3.62 9.79
C LEU A 99 23.01 4.58 10.65
N ALA A 100 22.73 4.64 11.95
CA ALA A 100 23.47 5.48 12.90
C ALA A 100 24.99 5.17 12.96
N ASN A 101 25.38 3.92 12.70
CA ASN A 101 26.79 3.50 12.63
C ASN A 101 27.45 3.80 11.26
N GLY A 102 26.75 4.49 10.35
CA GLY A 102 27.24 4.81 9.00
C GLY A 102 27.07 3.69 7.97
N ALA A 103 26.63 2.49 8.36
CA ALA A 103 26.36 1.42 7.41
C ALA A 103 25.17 1.77 6.51
N VAL A 104 25.20 1.28 5.27
CA VAL A 104 24.17 1.57 4.25
C VAL A 104 23.43 0.30 3.86
N ILE A 105 22.10 0.35 3.91
CA ILE A 105 21.20 -0.68 3.39
C ILE A 105 20.58 -0.15 2.09
N GLN A 106 20.93 -0.80 0.98
CA GLN A 106 20.40 -0.50 -0.35
C GLN A 106 20.40 -1.78 -1.20
N ARG A 107 19.21 -2.17 -1.68
CA ARG A 107 18.98 -3.36 -2.52
C ARG A 107 18.40 -2.98 -3.87
N GLU A 108 18.26 -3.98 -4.74
CA GLU A 108 17.77 -3.82 -6.10
C GLU A 108 16.36 -3.23 -6.14
N THR A 109 15.53 -3.58 -5.16
CA THR A 109 14.17 -3.06 -5.02
C THR A 109 13.96 -2.35 -3.69
N ALA A 110 13.12 -1.31 -3.70
CA ALA A 110 12.69 -0.63 -2.48
C ALA A 110 12.02 -1.58 -1.46
N ALA A 111 11.39 -2.66 -1.95
CA ALA A 111 10.80 -3.70 -1.10
C ALA A 111 11.86 -4.49 -0.32
N GLN A 112 12.95 -4.90 -0.98
CA GLN A 112 14.05 -5.60 -0.33
C GLN A 112 14.77 -4.69 0.67
N THR A 113 15.09 -3.44 0.30
CA THR A 113 15.71 -2.48 1.24
C THR A 113 14.84 -2.31 2.48
N MET A 114 13.52 -2.17 2.30
CA MET A 114 12.58 -2.03 3.40
C MET A 114 12.57 -3.26 4.32
N ALA A 115 12.51 -4.47 3.74
CA ALA A 115 12.47 -5.71 4.52
C ALA A 115 13.74 -5.91 5.36
N GLU A 116 14.91 -5.64 4.78
CA GLU A 116 16.19 -5.72 5.50
C GLU A 116 16.33 -4.62 6.57
N THR A 117 15.79 -3.42 6.32
CA THR A 117 15.77 -2.37 7.35
C THR A 117 14.87 -2.75 8.53
N ILE A 118 13.74 -3.42 8.24
CA ILE A 118 12.85 -3.99 9.28
C ILE A 118 13.55 -5.14 10.03
N GLU A 119 14.33 -5.96 9.34
CA GLU A 119 15.18 -6.98 9.97
C GLU A 119 16.20 -6.35 10.93
N TYR A 120 16.89 -5.29 10.52
CA TYR A 120 17.81 -4.53 11.37
C TYR A 120 17.14 -3.99 12.64
N PHE A 121 15.90 -3.52 12.55
CA PHE A 121 15.11 -3.11 13.72
C PHE A 121 14.71 -4.27 14.64
N GLY A 122 14.75 -5.50 14.12
CA GLY A 122 14.29 -6.72 14.78
C GLY A 122 12.84 -7.03 14.42
N LEU A 123 12.62 -8.15 13.74
CA LEU A 123 11.30 -8.54 13.22
C LEU A 123 10.24 -8.70 14.33
N GLU A 124 10.60 -9.30 15.46
CA GLU A 124 9.67 -9.44 16.60
C GLU A 124 9.35 -8.07 17.24
N ASN A 125 10.33 -7.15 17.33
CA ASN A 125 10.10 -5.79 17.85
C ASN A 125 9.10 -5.04 16.97
N VAL A 126 9.28 -5.10 15.66
CA VAL A 126 8.38 -4.46 14.69
C VAL A 126 6.99 -5.11 14.71
N ARG A 127 6.93 -6.45 14.81
CA ARG A 127 5.67 -7.19 14.93
C ARG A 127 4.89 -6.82 16.21
N ALA A 128 5.59 -6.61 17.33
CA ALA A 128 4.97 -6.20 18.59
C ALA A 128 4.24 -4.85 18.49
N LEU A 129 4.64 -3.98 17.56
CA LEU A 129 3.95 -2.71 17.29
C LEU A 129 2.59 -2.87 16.58
N ARG A 130 2.24 -4.08 16.10
CA ARG A 130 0.99 -4.40 15.41
C ARG A 130 0.64 -3.43 14.27
N LEU A 131 1.67 -2.99 13.53
CA LEU A 131 1.49 -2.13 12.37
C LEU A 131 0.98 -2.94 11.18
N THR A 132 0.15 -2.32 10.37
CA THR A 132 -0.42 -2.94 9.16
C THR A 132 -0.14 -2.07 7.94
N VAL A 133 0.13 -2.70 6.80
CA VAL A 133 0.17 -2.07 5.47
C VAL A 133 -0.99 -2.61 4.68
N ASN A 134 -1.90 -1.74 4.23
CA ASN A 134 -3.10 -2.13 3.48
C ASN A 134 -3.98 -3.17 4.19
N GLY A 135 -4.09 -3.07 5.53
CA GLY A 135 -4.87 -3.99 6.35
C GLY A 135 -4.22 -5.37 6.56
N VAL A 136 -2.98 -5.54 6.10
CA VAL A 136 -2.18 -6.75 6.31
C VAL A 136 -1.09 -6.42 7.32
N ASP A 137 -0.85 -7.32 8.28
CA ASP A 137 0.24 -7.18 9.23
C ASP A 137 1.57 -6.91 8.52
N LEU A 138 2.29 -5.89 9.00
CA LEU A 138 3.58 -5.49 8.44
C LEU A 138 4.60 -6.63 8.54
N VAL A 139 4.58 -7.37 9.65
CA VAL A 139 5.40 -8.56 9.89
C VAL A 139 4.50 -9.66 10.41
N SER A 140 4.41 -10.78 9.68
CA SER A 140 3.60 -11.95 10.06
C SER A 140 4.39 -13.24 9.95
N THR A 141 4.01 -14.26 10.71
CA THR A 141 4.50 -15.64 10.52
C THR A 141 3.71 -16.40 9.46
N LEU A 142 2.57 -15.84 9.01
CA LEU A 142 1.71 -16.43 7.99
C LEU A 142 1.79 -15.61 6.70
N LYS A 143 2.00 -16.31 5.59
CA LYS A 143 1.98 -15.71 4.25
C LYS A 143 0.55 -15.29 3.90
N HIS A 144 0.40 -14.05 3.43
CA HIS A 144 -0.87 -13.54 2.95
C HIS A 144 -1.20 -14.15 1.57
N PRO A 145 -2.44 -14.62 1.33
CA PRO A 145 -2.79 -15.33 0.09
C PRO A 145 -2.73 -14.45 -1.16
N LYS A 146 -2.96 -13.13 -1.02
CA LYS A 146 -3.09 -12.19 -2.15
C LYS A 146 -1.85 -11.31 -2.39
N TYR A 147 -1.12 -10.93 -1.35
CA TYR A 147 -0.13 -9.86 -1.46
C TYR A 147 1.28 -10.46 -1.51
N GLY A 148 2.10 -9.98 -2.43
CA GLY A 148 3.52 -10.30 -2.46
C GLY A 148 4.22 -9.76 -1.21
N GLN A 149 4.93 -10.63 -0.51
CA GLN A 149 5.68 -10.32 0.71
C GLN A 149 7.12 -10.76 0.56
N VAL A 150 8.05 -10.06 1.22
CA VAL A 150 9.45 -10.48 1.31
C VAL A 150 9.58 -11.41 2.50
N GLN A 151 10.05 -12.63 2.27
CA GLN A 151 10.31 -13.59 3.35
C GLN A 151 11.67 -13.29 3.99
N VAL A 152 11.70 -13.18 5.31
CA VAL A 152 12.92 -12.97 6.11
C VAL A 152 12.90 -13.98 7.26
N GLY A 153 13.69 -15.04 7.12
CA GLY A 153 13.63 -16.20 8.01
C GLY A 153 12.22 -16.82 8.07
N LYS A 154 11.65 -16.87 9.28
CA LYS A 154 10.28 -17.38 9.54
C LYS A 154 9.17 -16.35 9.31
N PHE A 155 9.50 -15.12 8.96
CA PHE A 155 8.54 -14.02 8.81
C PHE A 155 8.31 -13.62 7.37
N PHE A 156 7.15 -13.02 7.14
CA PHE A 156 6.74 -12.38 5.90
C PHE A 156 6.52 -10.89 6.15
N VAL A 157 7.30 -10.06 5.46
CA VAL A 157 7.22 -8.61 5.54
C VAL A 157 6.31 -8.07 4.42
N CYS A 158 5.26 -7.35 4.80
CA CYS A 158 4.36 -6.71 3.84
C CYS A 158 4.98 -5.44 3.25
N THR A 159 5.43 -5.51 1.99
CA THR A 159 6.08 -4.41 1.28
C THR A 159 5.18 -3.77 0.20
N HIS A 160 3.88 -4.08 0.22
CA HIS A 160 2.93 -3.72 -0.82
C HIS A 160 2.44 -2.27 -0.68
N SER A 161 3.33 -1.31 -0.92
CA SER A 161 3.07 0.14 -0.93
C SER A 161 3.97 0.84 -1.94
N ASN A 162 3.77 2.13 -2.22
CA ASN A 162 4.69 2.90 -3.08
C ASN A 162 5.97 3.32 -2.31
N THR A 163 7.01 3.78 -3.02
CA THR A 163 8.32 4.10 -2.43
C THR A 163 8.25 5.22 -1.38
N LYS A 164 7.39 6.23 -1.58
CA LYS A 164 7.19 7.31 -0.59
C LYS A 164 6.58 6.77 0.70
N SER A 165 5.56 5.93 0.59
CA SER A 165 4.92 5.27 1.74
C SER A 165 5.89 4.35 2.48
N LYS A 166 6.75 3.60 1.76
CA LYS A 166 7.81 2.78 2.38
C LYS A 166 8.79 3.64 3.18
N LYS A 167 9.30 4.74 2.60
CA LYS A 167 10.20 5.67 3.29
C LYS A 167 9.56 6.16 4.59
N LYS A 168 8.33 6.67 4.53
CA LYS A 168 7.66 7.20 5.72
C LYS A 168 7.41 6.13 6.78
N LEU A 169 7.06 4.89 6.39
CA LEU A 169 6.93 3.80 7.34
C LEU A 169 8.26 3.50 8.07
N LEU A 170 9.38 3.54 7.35
CA LEU A 170 10.71 3.35 7.96
C LEU A 170 11.10 4.52 8.88
N GLU A 171 10.71 5.76 8.54
CA GLU A 171 10.87 6.93 9.41
C GLU A 171 10.04 6.78 10.70
N ASP A 172 8.77 6.35 10.58
CA ASP A 172 7.90 6.11 11.72
C ASP A 172 8.45 5.00 12.63
N LEU A 173 9.00 3.92 12.05
CA LEU A 173 9.66 2.85 12.80
C LEU A 173 10.94 3.32 13.50
N SER A 174 11.75 4.14 12.82
CA SER A 174 12.95 4.75 13.39
C SER A 174 12.62 5.54 14.66
N ILE A 175 11.53 6.29 14.65
CA ILE A 175 11.04 7.04 15.82
C ILE A 175 10.51 6.08 16.89
N LYS A 176 9.59 5.18 16.54
CA LYS A 176 8.94 4.26 17.50
C LYS A 176 9.89 3.32 18.22
N LEU A 177 10.97 2.92 17.54
CA LEU A 177 11.98 2.01 18.08
C LEU A 177 13.22 2.74 18.60
N ASN A 178 13.22 4.08 18.61
CA ASN A 178 14.32 4.93 19.03
C ASN A 178 15.67 4.52 18.39
N ARG A 179 15.64 4.28 17.07
CA ARG A 179 16.79 3.85 16.27
C ARG A 179 16.90 4.75 15.04
N PRO A 180 17.63 5.87 15.14
CA PRO A 180 17.66 6.89 14.10
C PRO A 180 18.24 6.37 12.78
N LEU A 181 17.56 6.72 11.69
CA LEU A 181 17.96 6.42 10.30
C LEU A 181 17.94 7.68 9.45
N LYS A 182 18.82 7.74 8.44
CA LYS A 182 18.67 8.67 7.31
C LYS A 182 18.16 7.91 6.09
N ILE A 183 17.04 8.36 5.51
CA ILE A 183 16.36 7.65 4.42
C ILE A 183 16.20 8.55 3.19
N GLU A 184 16.71 8.08 2.05
CA GLU A 184 16.74 8.80 0.78
C GLU A 184 16.00 7.98 -0.30
N ILE A 185 15.17 8.64 -1.11
CA ILE A 185 14.56 8.02 -2.30
C ILE A 185 15.53 8.26 -3.45
N ILE A 186 15.84 7.20 -4.19
CA ILE A 186 16.72 7.24 -5.36
C ILE A 186 15.91 6.92 -6.63
N GLY A 187 16.23 7.61 -7.72
CA GLY A 187 15.58 7.47 -9.03
C GLY A 187 16.33 6.54 -9.97
#